data_AF-A0A7C2ZJV6-F1
#
_entry.id   AF-A0A7C2ZJV6-F1
#
_cell.length_a   1.000
_cell.length_b   1.000
_cell.length_c   1.000
_cell.angle_alpha   90.00
_cell.angle_beta   90.00
_cell.angle_gamma   90.00
#
_symmetry.space_group_name_H-M   'P 1'
#
loop_
_entity.id
_entity.type
_entity.pdbx_description
1 polymer ?
#
loop_
_entity_poly.entity_id
_entity_poly.type
_entity_poly.pdbx_seq_one_letter_code
_entity_poly.pdbx_strand_id
1 'polypeptide(L)'
;MKCAQAQKALFSFLSGDRDLDRKTQDELLEHLNHCPRCQEKWQQLQITHQALESLAREEDVPKAPADFWDRLKYKLEPPASTRPDILAKLGELMGFMRRIIWVSKFRRAVALSILVFSLGLIGYGIFHNHDRSPEVYPSENLTGNRYPIEEILYIPEPSDRRVL
;
A
#
# COMPACT_ATOMS: atom_id res chain seq x y z
N MET A 1 3.59 -27.15 0.44
CA MET A 1 3.19 -26.23 -0.66
C MET A 1 3.51 -24.76 -0.35
N LYS A 2 3.41 -23.86 -1.34
CA LYS A 2 3.54 -22.40 -1.14
C LYS A 2 2.20 -21.78 -0.69
N CYS A 3 2.23 -20.72 0.11
CA CYS A 3 1.01 -20.09 0.64
C CYS A 3 0.03 -19.61 -0.45
N ALA A 4 0.52 -19.15 -1.60
CA ALA A 4 -0.34 -18.74 -2.71
C ALA A 4 -1.11 -19.92 -3.34
N GLN A 5 -0.48 -21.10 -3.41
CA GLN A 5 -1.13 -22.32 -3.87
C GLN A 5 -2.13 -22.83 -2.81
N ALA A 6 -1.75 -22.76 -1.53
CA ALA A 6 -2.63 -23.12 -0.42
C ALA A 6 -3.92 -22.29 -0.42
N GLN A 7 -3.82 -20.97 -0.64
CA GLN A 7 -4.98 -20.09 -0.73
C GLN A 7 -5.91 -20.48 -1.89
N LYS A 8 -5.35 -20.81 -3.07
CA LYS A 8 -6.17 -21.26 -4.20
C LYS A 8 -6.88 -22.58 -3.90
N ALA A 9 -6.17 -23.55 -3.31
CA ALA A 9 -6.74 -24.84 -2.94
C ALA A 9 -7.79 -24.73 -1.83
N LEU A 10 -7.61 -23.82 -0.87
CA LEU A 10 -8.58 -23.49 0.19
C LEU A 10 -9.95 -23.09 -0.38
N PHE A 11 -9.96 -22.22 -1.40
CA PHE A 11 -11.22 -21.80 -2.02
C PHE A 11 -11.91 -22.96 -2.74
N SER A 12 -11.16 -23.73 -3.55
CA SER A 12 -11.70 -24.92 -4.22
C SER A 12 -12.26 -25.96 -3.23
N PHE A 13 -11.60 -26.13 -2.08
CA PHE A 13 -12.05 -27.02 -1.02
C PHE A 13 -13.37 -26.55 -0.39
N LEU A 14 -13.53 -25.25 -0.14
CA LEU A 14 -14.78 -24.68 0.42
C LEU A 14 -15.95 -24.71 -0.55
N SER A 15 -15.70 -24.48 -1.85
CA SER A 15 -16.76 -24.52 -2.86
C SER A 15 -17.27 -25.94 -3.14
N GLY A 16 -16.72 -26.96 -2.49
CA GLY A 16 -17.08 -28.36 -2.74
C GLY A 16 -16.69 -28.82 -4.14
N ASP A 17 -15.65 -28.21 -4.72
CA ASP A 17 -15.18 -28.53 -6.05
C ASP A 17 -14.64 -29.97 -6.06
N ARG A 18 -15.33 -30.87 -6.78
CA ARG A 18 -15.00 -32.32 -6.80
C ARG A 18 -13.68 -32.62 -7.50
N ASP A 19 -13.11 -31.63 -8.19
CA ASP A 19 -11.88 -31.78 -8.96
C ASP A 19 -10.60 -31.60 -8.12
N LEU A 20 -10.72 -31.30 -6.82
CA LEU A 20 -9.55 -31.19 -5.95
C LEU A 20 -9.04 -32.59 -5.55
N ASP A 21 -7.96 -33.02 -6.21
CA ASP A 21 -7.30 -34.30 -5.97
C ASP A 21 -6.96 -34.52 -4.48
N ARG A 22 -7.14 -35.76 -3.99
CA ARG A 22 -6.92 -36.16 -2.59
C ARG A 22 -5.53 -35.79 -2.10
N LYS A 23 -4.51 -35.97 -2.95
CA LYS A 23 -3.13 -35.61 -2.61
C LYS A 23 -2.98 -34.11 -2.31
N THR A 24 -3.68 -33.26 -3.06
CA THR A 24 -3.65 -31.80 -2.86
C THR A 24 -4.34 -31.41 -1.56
N GLN A 25 -5.40 -32.14 -1.18
CA GLN A 25 -6.08 -31.95 0.10
C GLN A 25 -5.17 -32.29 1.28
N ASP A 26 -4.47 -33.42 1.21
CA ASP A 26 -3.53 -33.84 2.28
C ASP A 26 -2.38 -32.84 2.44
N GLU A 27 -1.77 -32.41 1.33
CA GLU A 27 -0.73 -31.38 1.35
C GLU A 27 -1.25 -30.04 1.90
N LEU A 28 -2.53 -29.70 1.67
CA LEU A 28 -3.15 -28.48 2.15
C LEU A 28 -3.35 -28.53 3.66
N LEU A 29 -3.87 -29.64 4.17
CA LEU A 29 -4.04 -29.88 5.60
C LEU A 29 -2.70 -29.85 6.33
N GLU A 30 -1.68 -30.49 5.76
CA GLU A 30 -0.31 -30.43 6.29
C GLU A 30 0.21 -28.98 6.32
N HIS A 31 -0.01 -28.20 5.26
CA HIS A 31 0.40 -26.80 5.22
C HIS A 31 -0.33 -25.92 6.24
N LEU A 32 -1.63 -26.14 6.45
CA LEU A 32 -2.42 -25.41 7.43
C LEU A 32 -1.92 -25.64 8.86
N ASN A 33 -1.45 -26.85 9.18
CA ASN A 33 -0.87 -27.15 10.48
C ASN A 33 0.46 -26.43 10.74
N HIS A 34 1.23 -26.11 9.68
CA HIS A 34 2.55 -25.49 9.80
C HIS A 34 2.55 -23.97 9.56
N CYS A 35 1.53 -23.42 8.88
CA CYS A 35 1.50 -22.00 8.50
C CYS A 35 0.38 -21.24 9.23
N PRO A 36 0.69 -20.46 10.29
CA PRO A 36 -0.31 -19.76 11.09
C PRO A 36 -1.09 -18.72 10.28
N ARG A 37 -0.47 -18.07 9.28
CA ARG A 37 -1.15 -17.10 8.41
C ARG A 37 -2.22 -17.75 7.52
N CYS A 38 -1.98 -18.97 7.05
CA CYS A 38 -2.96 -19.70 6.26
C CYS A 38 -4.07 -20.27 7.16
N GLN A 39 -3.72 -20.69 8.38
CA GLN A 39 -4.66 -21.17 9.39
C GLN A 39 -5.65 -20.07 9.83
N GLU A 40 -5.16 -18.86 10.10
CA GLU A 40 -6.02 -17.73 10.47
C GLU A 40 -7.05 -17.41 9.37
N LYS A 41 -6.59 -17.37 8.11
CA LYS A 41 -7.48 -17.17 6.94
C LYS A 41 -8.50 -18.29 6.80
N TRP A 42 -8.11 -19.53 7.06
CA TRP A 42 -9.02 -20.68 7.05
C TRP A 42 -10.13 -20.52 8.09
N GLN A 43 -9.78 -20.13 9.32
CA GLN A 43 -10.77 -19.88 10.38
C GLN A 43 -11.72 -18.74 10.00
N GLN A 44 -11.21 -17.64 9.46
CA GLN A 44 -12.05 -16.52 8.98
C GLN A 44 -13.04 -16.96 7.90
N LEU A 45 -12.59 -17.78 6.95
CA LEU A 45 -13.43 -18.34 5.91
C LEU A 45 -14.49 -19.29 6.46
N GLN A 46 -14.15 -20.16 7.43
CA GLN A 46 -15.11 -21.04 8.08
C GLN A 46 -16.20 -20.27 8.82
N ILE A 47 -15.84 -19.22 9.56
CA ILE A 47 -16.82 -18.35 10.24
C ILE A 47 -17.76 -17.70 9.22
N THR A 48 -17.20 -17.19 8.12
CA THR A 48 -17.99 -16.55 7.07
C THR A 48 -18.92 -17.55 6.40
N HIS A 49 -18.43 -18.76 6.09
CA HIS A 49 -19.25 -19.83 5.53
C HIS A 49 -20.39 -20.23 6.47
N GLN A 50 -20.10 -20.42 7.76
CA GLN A 50 -21.13 -20.74 8.77
C GLN A 50 -22.17 -19.63 8.91
N ALA A 51 -21.73 -18.36 8.90
CA ALA A 51 -22.64 -17.22 8.95
C ALA A 51 -23.54 -17.15 7.71
N LEU A 52 -22.99 -17.42 6.52
CA LEU A 52 -23.78 -17.50 5.29
C LEU A 52 -24.76 -18.67 5.32
N GLU A 53 -24.34 -19.82 5.84
CA GLU A 53 -25.19 -21.00 5.97
C GLU A 53 -26.30 -20.80 7.01
N SER A 54 -26.03 -20.11 8.12
CA SER A 54 -27.07 -19.77 9.10
C SER A 54 -28.08 -18.79 8.51
N LEU A 55 -27.62 -17.79 7.76
CA LEU A 55 -28.52 -16.89 7.03
C LEU A 55 -29.37 -17.65 6.01
N ALA A 56 -28.77 -18.58 5.27
CA ALA A 56 -29.49 -19.43 4.32
C ALA A 56 -30.50 -20.38 4.98
N ARG A 57 -30.35 -20.70 6.27
CA ARG A 57 -31.30 -21.54 7.03
C ARG A 57 -32.42 -20.74 7.70
N GLU A 58 -32.16 -19.50 8.09
CA GLU A 58 -33.17 -18.61 8.70
C GLU A 58 -34.12 -18.00 7.67
N GLU A 59 -33.73 -18.01 6.40
CA GLU A 59 -34.54 -17.44 5.35
C GLU A 59 -35.59 -18.47 4.90
N ASP A 60 -36.83 -18.27 5.35
CA ASP A 60 -38.06 -18.65 4.62
C ASP A 60 -38.02 -17.95 3.25
N VAL A 61 -37.05 -18.30 2.41
CA VAL A 61 -36.94 -17.76 1.06
C VAL A 61 -38.19 -18.22 0.34
N PRO A 62 -39.13 -17.33 0.00
CA PRO A 62 -40.30 -17.74 -0.74
C PRO A 62 -39.80 -18.41 -2.01
N LYS A 63 -40.26 -19.65 -2.24
CA LYS A 63 -39.88 -20.44 -3.40
C LYS A 63 -39.99 -19.54 -4.63
N ALA A 64 -38.87 -19.30 -5.28
CA ALA A 64 -38.84 -18.42 -6.44
C ALA A 64 -39.92 -18.91 -7.43
N PRO A 65 -40.72 -18.02 -8.02
CA PRO A 65 -41.67 -18.38 -9.07
C PRO A 65 -40.99 -19.26 -10.12
N ALA A 66 -41.70 -20.23 -10.69
CA ALA A 66 -41.11 -21.19 -11.62
C ALA A 66 -40.40 -20.52 -12.81
N ASP A 67 -40.85 -19.31 -13.19
CA ASP A 67 -40.32 -18.49 -14.27
C ASP A 67 -39.27 -17.46 -13.82
N PHE A 68 -38.95 -17.38 -12.52
CA PHE A 68 -37.97 -16.42 -11.99
C PHE A 68 -36.60 -16.59 -12.66
N TRP A 69 -36.11 -17.83 -12.73
CA TRP A 69 -34.82 -18.13 -13.34
C TRP A 69 -34.82 -17.92 -14.85
N ASP A 70 -35.94 -18.16 -15.53
CA ASP A 70 -36.07 -17.91 -16.98
C ASP A 70 -36.05 -16.40 -17.28
N ARG A 71 -36.75 -15.59 -16.48
CA ARG A 71 -36.72 -14.12 -16.58
C ARG A 71 -35.33 -13.56 -16.24
N LEU A 72 -34.68 -14.12 -15.23
CA LEU A 72 -33.34 -13.71 -14.82
C LEU A 72 -32.32 -14.08 -15.89
N LYS A 73 -32.41 -15.28 -16.46
CA LYS A 73 -31.57 -15.74 -17.57
C LYS A 73 -31.74 -14.84 -18.79
N TYR A 74 -32.96 -14.48 -19.16
CA TYR A 74 -33.22 -13.55 -20.26
C TYR A 74 -32.66 -12.13 -20.00
N LYS A 75 -32.62 -11.68 -18.74
CA LYS A 75 -31.98 -10.39 -18.38
C LYS A 75 -30.46 -10.46 -18.30
N LEU A 76 -29.90 -11.62 -17.95
CA LEU A 76 -28.47 -11.84 -17.77
C LEU A 76 -27.76 -12.34 -19.03
N GLU A 77 -28.49 -12.92 -19.99
CA GLU A 77 -28.01 -13.10 -21.36
C GLU A 77 -28.05 -11.72 -22.03
N PRO A 78 -26.92 -10.99 -22.11
CA PRO A 78 -26.90 -9.80 -22.95
C PRO A 78 -27.31 -10.24 -24.36
N PRO A 79 -28.12 -9.45 -25.08
CA PRO A 79 -28.48 -9.78 -26.45
C PRO A 79 -27.19 -10.06 -27.22
N ALA A 80 -27.17 -11.18 -27.96
CA ALA A 80 -25.98 -11.70 -28.63
C ALA A 80 -25.27 -10.69 -29.56
N SER A 81 -25.91 -9.54 -29.83
CA SER A 81 -25.39 -8.40 -30.57
C SER A 81 -24.43 -7.47 -29.81
N THR A 82 -24.27 -7.56 -28.48
CA THR A 82 -23.45 -6.59 -27.70
C THR A 82 -22.06 -7.12 -27.30
N ARG A 83 -21.61 -8.25 -27.87
CA ARG A 83 -20.31 -8.85 -27.53
C ARG A 83 -19.05 -8.13 -28.07
N PRO A 84 -19.02 -7.38 -29.20
CA PRO A 84 -17.78 -6.71 -29.61
C PRO A 84 -17.46 -5.45 -28.80
N ASP A 85 -18.46 -4.80 -28.19
CA ASP A 85 -18.30 -3.46 -27.62
C ASP A 85 -17.69 -3.46 -26.21
N ILE A 86 -17.95 -4.49 -25.41
CA ILE A 86 -17.46 -4.56 -24.02
C ILE A 86 -15.96 -4.87 -23.99
N LEU A 87 -15.48 -5.75 -24.88
CA LEU A 87 -14.05 -6.06 -25.01
C LEU A 87 -13.28 -4.87 -25.62
N ALA A 88 -13.87 -4.14 -26.56
CA ALA A 88 -13.29 -2.91 -27.10
C ALA A 88 -13.15 -1.84 -26.00
N LYS A 89 -14.21 -1.62 -25.20
CA LYS A 89 -14.18 -0.68 -24.07
C LYS A 89 -13.20 -1.09 -22.96
N LEU A 90 -13.04 -2.38 -22.69
CA LEU A 90 -12.02 -2.90 -21.75
C LEU A 90 -10.60 -2.70 -22.29
N GLY A 91 -10.40 -2.84 -23.61
CA GLY A 91 -9.14 -2.52 -24.28
C GLY A 91 -8.77 -1.05 -24.14
N GLU A 92 -9.72 -0.14 -24.36
CA GLU A 92 -9.50 1.31 -24.16
C GLU A 92 -9.22 1.66 -22.69
N LEU A 93 -9.96 1.05 -21.76
CA LEU A 93 -9.75 1.28 -20.32
C LEU A 93 -8.38 0.79 -19.86
N MET A 94 -7.93 -0.38 -20.33
CA MET A 94 -6.57 -0.87 -20.04
C MET A 94 -5.49 0.02 -20.68
N GLY A 95 -5.72 0.56 -21.87
CA GLY A 95 -4.84 1.55 -22.50
C GLY A 95 -4.71 2.84 -21.68
N PHE A 96 -5.82 3.33 -21.12
CA PHE A 96 -5.85 4.50 -20.25
C PHE A 96 -5.11 4.27 -18.93
N MET A 97 -5.33 3.12 -18.28
CA MET A 97 -4.62 2.75 -17.04
C MET A 97 -3.11 2.64 -17.26
N ARG A 98 -2.67 2.10 -18.39
CA ARG A 98 -1.24 2.03 -18.74
C ARG A 98 -0.60 3.41 -18.90
N ARG A 99 -1.33 4.39 -19.46
CA ARG A 99 -0.88 5.79 -19.55
C ARG A 99 -0.76 6.46 -18.18
N ILE A 100 -1.74 6.26 -17.29
CA ILE A 100 -1.69 6.80 -15.92
C ILE A 100 -0.49 6.26 -15.15
N ILE A 101 -0.25 4.94 -15.21
CA ILE A 101 0.89 4.31 -14.55
C ILE A 101 2.21 4.87 -15.10
N TRP A 102 2.32 5.05 -16.41
CA TRP A 102 3.53 5.60 -17.06
C TRP A 102 3.80 7.05 -16.66
N VAL A 103 2.78 7.91 -16.64
CA VAL A 103 2.89 9.31 -16.19
C VAL A 103 3.30 9.38 -14.71
N SER A 104 2.79 8.47 -13.86
CA SER A 104 3.17 8.42 -12.44
C SER A 104 4.66 8.07 -12.24
N LYS A 105 5.18 7.14 -13.04
CA LYS A 105 6.59 6.72 -13.00
C LYS A 105 7.50 7.81 -13.56
N PHE A 106 7.06 8.48 -14.63
CA PHE A 106 7.78 9.60 -15.22
C PHE A 106 7.88 10.80 -14.27
N ARG A 107 6.78 11.20 -13.61
CA ARG A 107 6.81 12.29 -12.60
C ARG A 107 7.78 11.99 -11.46
N ARG A 108 7.84 10.74 -10.97
CA ARG A 108 8.78 10.34 -9.93
C ARG A 108 10.23 10.40 -10.42
N ALA A 109 10.50 9.93 -11.64
CA ALA A 109 11.84 9.99 -12.23
C ALA A 109 12.32 11.44 -12.41
N VAL A 110 11.46 12.33 -12.90
CA VAL A 110 11.79 13.76 -13.06
C VAL A 110 12.06 14.42 -11.70
N ALA A 111 11.23 14.16 -10.69
CA ALA A 111 11.45 14.70 -9.34
C ALA A 111 12.78 14.24 -8.73
N LEU A 112 13.14 12.97 -8.91
CA LEU A 112 14.44 12.44 -8.47
C LEU A 112 15.61 13.07 -9.23
N SER A 113 15.47 13.25 -10.55
CA SER A 113 16.50 13.89 -11.36
C SER A 113 16.75 15.34 -10.94
N ILE A 114 15.69 16.10 -10.64
CA ILE A 114 15.80 17.48 -10.14
C ILE A 114 16.49 17.49 -8.77
N LEU A 115 16.12 16.58 -7.87
CA LEU A 115 16.71 16.49 -6.53
C LEU A 115 18.22 16.20 -6.59
N VAL A 116 18.63 15.22 -7.42
CA VAL A 116 20.05 14.89 -7.63
C VAL A 116 20.81 16.07 -8.24
N PHE A 117 20.24 16.74 -9.23
CA PHE A 117 20.86 17.90 -9.88
C PHE A 117 21.05 19.06 -8.89
N SER A 118 20.04 19.37 -8.06
CA SER A 118 20.12 20.40 -7.04
C SER A 118 21.21 20.11 -5.99
N LEU A 119 21.31 18.85 -5.53
CA LEU A 119 22.38 18.44 -4.61
C LEU A 119 23.77 18.58 -5.26
N GLY A 120 23.89 18.27 -6.55
CA GLY A 120 25.12 18.47 -7.32
C GLY A 120 25.55 19.94 -7.39
N LEU A 121 24.61 20.86 -7.63
CA LEU A 121 24.89 22.30 -7.63
C LEU A 121 25.34 22.81 -6.26
N ILE A 122 24.72 22.34 -5.18
CA ILE A 122 25.13 22.70 -3.81
C ILE A 122 26.55 22.20 -3.53
N GLY A 123 26.84 20.93 -3.86
CA GLY A 123 28.18 20.36 -3.69
C GLY A 123 29.25 21.08 -4.52
N TYR A 124 28.94 21.42 -5.77
CA TYR A 124 29.82 22.20 -6.64
C TYR A 124 30.11 23.60 -6.07
N GLY A 125 29.08 24.26 -5.54
CA GLY A 125 29.23 25.57 -4.89
C GLY A 125 30.11 25.52 -3.64
N ILE A 126 29.94 24.50 -2.79
CA ILE A 126 30.79 24.29 -1.61
C ILE A 126 32.24 24.04 -2.02
N PHE A 127 32.46 23.17 -3.01
CA PHE A 127 33.80 22.84 -3.50
C PHE A 127 34.54 24.09 -4.01
N HIS A 128 33.89 24.88 -4.87
CA HIS A 128 34.52 26.10 -5.41
C HIS A 128 34.69 27.23 -4.38
N ASN A 129 33.84 27.29 -3.35
CA ASN A 129 34.06 28.23 -2.25
C ASN A 129 35.22 27.79 -1.34
N HIS A 130 35.55 26.51 -1.29
CA HIS A 130 36.64 26.02 -0.45
C HIS A 130 38.03 26.42 -0.98
N ASP A 131 38.17 26.58 -2.30
CA ASP A 131 39.39 27.14 -2.92
C ASP A 131 39.55 28.64 -2.66
N ARG A 132 38.47 29.33 -2.26
CA ARG A 132 38.56 30.66 -1.65
C ARG A 132 38.80 30.51 -0.15
N SER A 133 39.86 29.79 0.22
CA SER A 133 40.40 29.93 1.57
C SER A 133 40.70 31.41 1.76
N PRO A 134 40.13 32.10 2.77
CA PRO A 134 40.55 33.45 3.07
C PRO A 134 42.06 33.38 3.28
N GLU A 135 42.80 34.20 2.54
CA GLU A 135 44.19 34.50 2.89
C GLU A 135 44.14 34.89 4.37
N VAL A 136 44.64 34.00 5.21
CA VAL A 136 44.89 34.28 6.62
C VAL A 136 45.98 35.31 6.59
N TYR A 137 45.59 36.59 6.52
CA TYR A 137 46.50 37.68 6.76
C TYR A 137 47.10 37.42 8.14
N PRO A 138 48.44 37.34 8.27
CA PRO A 138 49.05 37.25 9.57
C PRO A 138 48.59 38.47 10.35
N SER A 139 47.75 38.25 11.37
CA SER A 139 47.36 39.28 12.30
C SER A 139 48.63 39.66 13.05
N GLU A 140 49.34 40.66 12.55
CA GLU A 140 50.36 41.35 13.30
C GLU A 140 49.71 41.90 14.58
N ASN A 141 50.03 41.24 15.69
CA ASN A 141 50.24 41.83 17.01
C ASN A 141 49.49 43.14 17.28
N LEU A 142 48.19 43.04 17.57
CA LEU A 142 47.53 43.97 18.48
C LEU A 142 47.54 43.37 19.87
N THR A 143 48.74 43.38 20.46
CA THR A 143 48.89 43.41 21.91
C THR A 143 48.19 44.64 22.47
N GLY A 144 47.24 44.43 23.37
CA GLY A 144 46.76 45.48 24.27
C GLY A 144 45.27 45.79 24.15
N ASN A 145 44.44 44.96 24.76
CA ASN A 145 43.75 45.33 26.01
C ASN A 145 42.81 44.21 26.42
N ARG A 146 43.23 43.48 27.46
CA ARG A 146 42.29 42.76 28.32
C ARG A 146 41.47 43.80 29.06
N TYR A 147 40.20 43.94 28.73
CA TYR A 147 39.23 44.41 29.69
C TYR A 147 38.63 43.18 30.38
N PRO A 148 38.68 43.10 31.73
CA PRO A 148 37.92 42.09 32.46
C PRO A 148 36.45 42.51 32.40
N ILE A 149 35.63 41.73 31.71
CA ILE A 149 34.17 41.78 31.90
C ILE A 149 33.89 40.80 33.04
N GLU A 150 34.09 41.28 34.27
CA GLU A 150 33.31 40.81 35.41
C GLU A 150 31.91 41.46 35.33
N GLU A 151 30.93 40.80 35.95
CA GLU A 151 29.61 41.35 36.30
C GLU A 151 28.57 41.47 35.16
N ILE A 152 27.35 40.93 35.22
CA ILE A 152 26.50 40.44 36.31
C ILE A 152 25.55 39.35 35.76
N LEU A 153 25.42 38.30 36.58
CA LEU A 153 24.37 37.31 36.61
C LEU A 153 22.98 37.97 36.80
N TYR A 154 22.06 37.84 35.85
CA TYR A 154 20.63 38.04 36.15
C TYR A 154 19.80 36.90 35.56
N ILE A 155 19.43 35.97 36.44
CA ILE A 155 18.40 34.95 36.21
C ILE A 155 17.12 35.48 36.87
N PRO A 156 16.11 35.95 36.12
CA PRO A 156 14.77 36.01 36.65
C PRO A 156 14.10 34.64 36.50
N GLU A 157 13.91 33.96 37.62
CA GLU A 157 13.03 32.79 37.76
C GLU A 157 11.53 33.20 37.72
N PRO A 158 10.62 32.24 37.50
CA PRO A 158 9.36 32.46 36.79
C PRO A 158 8.26 33.05 37.68
N SER A 159 7.48 33.99 37.13
CA SER A 159 6.24 34.41 37.77
C SER A 159 5.16 33.34 37.59
N ASP A 160 4.85 32.69 38.70
CA ASP A 160 3.61 32.01 39.02
C ASP A 160 2.41 32.57 38.25
N ARG A 161 1.79 31.74 37.40
CA ARG A 161 0.48 32.04 36.79
C ARG A 161 -0.50 30.95 37.16
N ARG A 162 -0.94 30.97 38.41
CA ARG A 162 -2.27 30.47 38.78
C ARG A 162 -3.28 31.57 38.49
N VAL A 163 -4.15 31.36 37.52
CA VAL A 163 -5.44 32.05 37.46
C VAL A 163 -6.50 31.02 37.09
N LEU A 164 -7.28 30.69 38.12
CA LEU A 164 -8.70 30.34 38.18
C LEU A 164 -9.23 29.26 37.23
#